data_AF-A0A7J3TEQ8-F1
#
_entry.id   AF-A0A7J3TEQ8-F1
#
_cell.length_a   1.000
_cell.length_b   1.000
_cell.length_c   1.000
_cell.angle_alpha   90.00
_cell.angle_beta   90.00
_cell.angle_gamma   90.00
#
_symmetry.space_group_name_H-M   'P 1'
#
loop_
_entity.id
_entity.type
_entity.pdbx_description
1 polymer ?
#
loop_
_entity_poly.entity_id
_entity_poly.type
_entity_poly.pdbx_seq_one_letter_code
_entity_poly.pdbx_strand_id
1 'polypeptide(L)'
;MNIPKWLIKHSKAVIIIWIVAALAAVPAVMSYSHYLSYSNSVSTSSNSESQRAQDILSSQFPQNQSLTLVVNKNPFMSGVAATTISLQEKLQDSGIKNLSNTSSPFSQYATLINDEVGSYRSAMTSLYSNFNSSAFQVYSFPSAFMANYSSSPTVWQIAEKSGYNGSNYEKDFLSAFNKTESSNPLQSRIQAATVNSTDINLLNNNPLYYGAVLNYMNVSQYPQGILNGSAMFISSYTGYSISPQLLSAVIQKGSPGINYVDTYGLKGDPSFITSQYVSPDNSTFLISVDFNVKSGYIGPDDFYPAEAATPRINSISQTYFGGDVNVTGNGAISYQSQQLSSSSGAFFGFIFVALAIA
;
A
#
# COMPACT_ATOMS: atom_id res chain seq x y z
N MET A 1 60.17 43.84 23.42
CA MET A 1 59.96 42.52 24.03
C MET A 1 60.25 41.46 22.97
N ASN A 2 61.34 40.69 23.10
CA ASN A 2 61.72 39.69 22.08
C ASN A 2 60.87 38.43 22.28
N ILE A 3 59.67 38.43 21.69
CA ILE A 3 58.68 37.33 21.72
C ILE A 3 59.32 35.95 21.51
N PRO A 4 60.28 35.76 20.58
CA PRO A 4 60.91 34.44 20.38
C PRO A 4 61.73 33.94 21.58
N LYS A 5 62.44 34.82 22.28
CA LYS A 5 63.27 34.43 23.45
C LYS A 5 62.40 34.08 24.67
N TRP A 6 61.23 34.70 24.79
CA TRP A 6 60.27 34.40 25.86
C TRP A 6 59.58 33.05 25.64
N LEU A 7 59.19 32.76 24.39
CA LEU A 7 58.62 31.47 23.98
C LEU A 7 59.56 30.30 24.26
N ILE A 8 60.87 30.45 24.01
CA ILE A 8 61.87 29.40 24.26
C ILE A 8 62.04 29.14 25.77
N LYS A 9 62.02 30.19 26.61
CA LYS A 9 62.19 30.06 28.06
C LYS A 9 60.98 29.39 28.75
N HIS A 10 59.79 29.52 28.19
CA HIS A 10 58.54 28.95 28.71
C HIS A 10 57.98 27.83 27.82
N SER A 11 58.84 27.18 27.02
CA SER A 11 58.45 26.18 26.01
C SER A 11 57.50 25.11 26.54
N LYS A 12 57.74 24.57 27.73
CA LYS A 12 56.86 23.58 28.38
C LYS A 12 55.46 24.13 28.70
N ALA A 13 55.37 25.36 29.21
CA ALA A 13 54.08 25.97 29.55
C ALA A 13 53.28 26.32 28.28
N VAL A 14 53.96 26.78 27.25
CA VAL A 14 53.35 27.09 25.94
C VAL A 14 52.82 25.80 25.29
N ILE A 15 53.59 24.71 25.33
CA ILE A 15 53.15 23.40 24.83
C ILE A 15 51.91 22.91 25.59
N ILE A 16 51.91 23.00 26.93
CA ILE A 16 50.75 22.59 27.75
C ILE A 16 49.50 23.41 27.39
N ILE A 17 49.63 24.72 27.23
CA ILE A 17 48.50 25.58 26.82
C ILE A 17 47.99 25.20 25.43
N TRP A 18 48.87 24.90 24.48
CA TRP A 18 48.47 24.43 23.16
C TRP A 18 47.81 23.05 23.16
N ILE A 19 48.30 22.12 24.00
CA ILE A 19 47.68 20.81 24.18
C ILE A 19 46.27 20.97 24.77
N VAL A 20 46.11 21.82 25.78
CA VAL A 20 44.80 22.10 26.39
C VAL A 20 43.86 22.80 25.39
N ALA A 21 44.36 23.76 24.61
CA ALA A 21 43.57 24.43 23.58
C ALA A 21 43.16 23.47 22.45
N ALA A 22 44.05 22.56 22.03
CA ALA A 22 43.74 21.54 21.04
C ALA A 22 42.71 20.53 21.58
N LEU A 23 42.87 20.04 22.80
CA LEU A 23 41.91 19.15 23.47
C LEU A 23 40.55 19.82 23.68
N ALA A 24 40.52 21.12 23.98
CA ALA A 24 39.28 21.89 24.10
C ALA A 24 38.62 22.18 22.74
N ALA A 25 39.40 22.23 21.66
CA ALA A 25 38.89 22.38 20.30
C ALA A 25 38.25 21.09 19.76
N VAL A 26 38.65 19.91 20.26
CA VAL A 26 38.08 18.62 19.81
C VAL A 26 36.55 18.56 20.03
N PRO A 27 36.00 18.82 21.24
CA PRO A 27 34.54 18.88 21.43
C PRO A 27 33.85 19.92 20.54
N ALA A 28 34.49 21.07 20.31
CA ALA A 28 33.93 22.15 19.49
C ALA A 28 33.89 21.83 18.00
N VAL A 29 34.86 21.06 17.48
CA VAL A 29 34.85 20.57 16.10
C VAL A 29 33.89 19.38 15.95
N MET A 30 33.78 18.52 16.96
CA MET A 30 32.80 17.42 16.97
C MET A 30 31.37 17.95 16.97
N SER A 31 31.08 19.00 17.73
CA SER A 31 29.76 19.66 17.70
C SER A 31 29.49 20.39 16.37
N TYR A 32 30.53 20.79 15.63
CA TYR A 32 30.39 21.44 14.33
C TYR A 32 29.90 20.50 13.22
N SER A 33 30.12 19.18 13.36
CA SER A 33 29.65 18.18 12.38
C SER A 33 28.12 18.11 12.26
N HIS A 34 27.39 18.51 13.30
CA HIS A 34 25.92 18.64 13.29
C HIS A 34 25.42 19.74 12.33
N TYR A 35 26.29 20.67 11.90
CA TYR A 35 25.95 21.81 11.05
C TYR A 35 26.26 21.61 9.56
N LEU A 36 26.75 20.42 9.16
CA LEU A 36 26.86 20.06 7.74
C LEU A 36 25.47 19.69 7.19
N SER A 37 24.60 20.69 7.12
CA SER A 37 23.38 20.63 6.33
C SER A 37 23.77 20.75 4.87
N TYR A 38 23.77 19.64 4.14
CA TYR A 38 23.72 19.66 2.67
C TYR A 38 22.33 20.13 2.23
N SER A 39 21.99 21.38 2.57
CA SER A 39 20.90 22.07 1.92
C SER A 39 21.39 22.49 0.53
N ASN A 40 20.67 22.12 -0.53
CA ASN A 40 20.91 22.65 -1.87
C ASN A 40 20.65 24.16 -1.98
N SER A 41 20.24 24.82 -0.89
CA SER A 41 20.36 26.26 -0.74
C SER A 41 21.81 26.61 -0.37
N VAL A 42 22.66 26.67 -1.38
CA VAL A 42 23.88 27.50 -1.34
C VAL A 42 23.46 28.85 -0.74
N SER A 43 24.24 29.35 0.20
CA SER A 43 24.09 30.64 0.88
C SER A 43 24.08 31.81 -0.12
N THR A 44 22.98 31.97 -0.86
CA THR A 44 22.73 33.19 -1.61
C THR A 44 22.34 34.28 -0.61
N SER A 45 22.76 35.52 -0.86
CA SER A 45 22.35 36.66 -0.03
C SER A 45 20.84 36.63 0.17
N SER A 46 20.36 36.90 1.39
CA SER A 46 18.94 36.89 1.79
C SER A 46 17.98 37.75 0.94
N ASN A 47 18.49 38.44 -0.09
CA ASN A 47 17.75 39.26 -1.04
C ASN A 47 17.83 38.78 -2.50
N SER A 48 18.39 37.60 -2.78
CA SER A 48 18.41 37.08 -4.15
C SER A 48 16.98 36.83 -4.64
N GLU A 49 16.70 37.12 -5.91
CA GLU A 49 15.40 36.85 -6.52
C GLU A 49 15.05 35.36 -6.46
N SER A 50 16.05 34.48 -6.53
CA SER A 50 15.90 33.03 -6.34
C SER A 50 15.47 32.67 -4.91
N GLN A 51 15.99 33.34 -3.88
CA GLN A 51 15.55 33.12 -2.49
C GLN A 51 14.11 33.59 -2.30
N ARG A 52 13.74 34.76 -2.86
CA ARG A 52 12.35 35.24 -2.82
C ARG A 52 11.39 34.32 -3.58
N ALA A 53 11.80 33.80 -4.74
CA ALA A 53 11.05 32.81 -5.48
C ALA A 53 10.91 31.51 -4.68
N GLN A 54 11.96 31.06 -4.01
CA GLN A 54 11.94 29.89 -3.13
C GLN A 54 11.07 30.11 -1.89
N ASP A 55 11.04 31.32 -1.31
CA ASP A 55 10.19 31.66 -0.18
C ASP A 55 8.71 31.72 -0.60
N ILE A 56 8.41 32.27 -1.79
CA ILE A 56 7.06 32.24 -2.38
C ILE A 56 6.65 30.79 -2.66
N LEU A 57 7.50 30.00 -3.32
CA LEU A 57 7.24 28.60 -3.63
C LEU A 57 7.05 27.76 -2.37
N SER A 58 7.87 27.95 -1.33
CA SER A 58 7.76 27.21 -0.07
C SER A 58 6.60 27.68 0.82
N SER A 59 6.08 28.90 0.60
CA SER A 59 4.84 29.37 1.23
C SER A 59 3.58 28.81 0.57
N GLN A 60 3.60 28.59 -0.74
CA GLN A 60 2.48 28.03 -1.51
C GLN A 60 2.52 26.50 -1.58
N PHE A 61 3.72 25.91 -1.51
CA PHE A 61 3.99 24.48 -1.54
C PHE A 61 5.00 24.13 -0.44
N PRO A 62 4.55 23.98 0.82
CA PRO A 62 5.44 23.68 1.94
C PRO A 62 6.24 22.40 1.67
N GLN A 63 7.55 22.54 1.48
CA GLN A 63 8.46 21.40 1.42
C GLN A 63 8.68 20.91 2.84
N ASN A 64 7.89 19.92 3.24
CA ASN A 64 8.04 19.24 4.50
C ASN A 64 9.36 18.45 4.52
N GLN A 65 9.93 18.30 5.70
CA GLN A 65 11.04 17.38 5.90
C GLN A 65 10.55 15.97 5.57
N SER A 66 11.34 15.19 4.83
CA SER A 66 11.00 13.83 4.46
C SER A 66 12.20 12.89 4.49
N LEU A 67 11.91 11.61 4.65
CA LEU A 67 12.81 10.51 4.34
C LEU A 67 12.22 9.70 3.20
N THR A 68 13.07 8.95 2.51
CA THR A 68 12.66 8.02 1.47
C THR A 68 13.19 6.65 1.81
N LEU A 69 12.32 5.65 1.80
CA LEU A 69 12.73 4.25 1.79
C LEU A 69 12.84 3.82 0.34
N VAL A 70 14.01 3.32 -0.03
CA VAL A 70 14.27 2.71 -1.32
C VAL A 70 14.18 1.20 -1.13
N VAL A 71 13.13 0.60 -1.70
CA VAL A 71 12.89 -0.85 -1.60
C VAL A 71 13.31 -1.50 -2.92
N ASN A 72 14.40 -2.26 -2.90
CA ASN A 72 14.99 -2.98 -4.03
C ASN A 72 14.27 -4.32 -4.27
N LYS A 73 12.97 -4.24 -4.50
CA LYS A 73 12.11 -5.39 -4.75
C LYS A 73 11.09 -5.04 -5.82
N ASN A 74 10.80 -5.99 -6.70
CA ASN A 74 9.79 -5.78 -7.73
C ASN A 74 8.39 -5.56 -7.10
N PRO A 75 7.77 -4.38 -7.30
CA PRO A 75 6.51 -4.02 -6.64
C PRO A 75 5.29 -4.80 -7.15
N PHE A 76 5.41 -5.49 -8.30
CA PHE A 76 4.35 -6.32 -8.87
C PHE A 76 4.37 -7.76 -8.35
N MET A 77 5.34 -8.12 -7.50
CA MET A 77 5.36 -9.44 -6.87
C MET A 77 4.30 -9.58 -5.78
N SER A 78 3.72 -10.77 -5.70
CA SER A 78 2.72 -11.10 -4.67
C SER A 78 3.29 -10.87 -3.25
N GLY A 79 2.46 -10.31 -2.37
CA GLY A 79 2.81 -10.01 -0.98
C GLY A 79 3.55 -8.69 -0.74
N VAL A 80 4.18 -8.09 -1.75
CA VAL A 80 4.94 -6.83 -1.58
C VAL A 80 4.02 -5.67 -1.16
N ALA A 81 2.81 -5.60 -1.72
CA ALA A 81 1.81 -4.60 -1.35
C ALA A 81 1.45 -4.71 0.15
N ALA A 82 1.01 -5.89 0.59
CA ALA A 82 0.64 -6.14 1.99
C ALA A 82 1.81 -5.85 2.96
N THR A 83 3.03 -6.30 2.63
CA THR A 83 4.22 -5.99 3.43
C THR A 83 4.47 -4.48 3.51
N THR A 84 4.28 -3.75 2.41
CA THR A 84 4.44 -2.28 2.37
C THR A 84 3.39 -1.57 3.21
N ILE A 85 2.11 -1.95 3.07
CA ILE A 85 1.01 -1.36 3.85
C ILE A 85 1.22 -1.62 5.35
N SER A 86 1.57 -2.84 5.75
CA SER A 86 1.86 -3.15 7.16
C SER A 86 3.08 -2.41 7.70
N LEU A 87 4.11 -2.16 6.87
CA LEU A 87 5.23 -1.29 7.24
C LEU A 87 4.75 0.15 7.50
N GLN A 88 3.94 0.70 6.61
CA GLN A 88 3.39 2.05 6.73
C GLN A 88 2.54 2.22 7.99
N GLU A 89 1.63 1.27 8.27
CA GLU A 89 0.85 1.22 9.51
C GLU A 89 1.76 1.17 10.74
N LYS A 90 2.79 0.32 10.70
CA LYS A 90 3.73 0.19 11.82
C LYS A 90 4.54 1.46 12.07
N LEU A 91 4.92 2.17 11.01
CA LEU A 91 5.59 3.47 11.12
C LEU A 91 4.63 4.50 11.73
N GLN A 92 3.37 4.55 11.30
CA GLN A 92 2.37 5.45 11.85
C GLN A 92 2.13 5.20 13.35
N ASP A 93 2.09 3.93 13.76
CA ASP A 93 1.87 3.51 15.15
C ASP A 93 3.13 3.55 16.03
N SER A 94 4.29 3.90 15.47
CA SER A 94 5.58 3.81 16.16
C SER A 94 5.82 4.92 17.19
N GLY A 95 4.99 5.97 17.20
CA GLY A 95 5.17 7.14 18.06
C GLY A 95 6.35 8.03 17.67
N ILE A 96 6.87 7.92 16.45
CA ILE A 96 7.93 8.79 15.95
C ILE A 96 7.44 10.25 15.97
N LYS A 97 8.16 11.09 16.72
CA LYS A 97 7.83 12.50 16.89
C LYS A 97 7.85 13.22 15.53
N ASN A 98 6.84 14.07 15.31
CA ASN A 98 6.64 14.83 14.08
C ASN A 98 6.40 13.99 12.82
N LEU A 99 6.30 12.67 12.87
CA LEU A 99 5.86 11.87 11.72
C LEU A 99 4.42 12.28 11.37
N SER A 100 4.20 12.66 10.11
CA SER A 100 2.90 13.09 9.61
C SER A 100 2.20 11.95 8.87
N ASN A 101 2.87 11.40 7.87
CA ASN A 101 2.30 10.42 6.97
C ASN A 101 3.41 9.55 6.36
N THR A 102 3.01 8.41 5.81
CA THR A 102 3.83 7.63 4.89
C THR A 102 3.05 7.37 3.61
N SER A 103 3.70 7.42 2.46
CA SER A 103 3.08 7.15 1.17
C SER A 103 3.93 6.23 0.30
N SER A 104 3.27 5.47 -0.55
CA SER A 104 3.84 4.42 -1.40
C SER A 104 2.95 4.27 -2.63
N PRO A 105 3.40 3.61 -3.72
CA PRO A 105 2.53 3.40 -4.88
C PRO A 105 1.25 2.64 -4.51
N PHE A 106 1.34 1.71 -3.55
CA PHE A 106 0.18 0.93 -3.07
C PHE A 106 -0.81 1.79 -2.28
N SER A 107 -0.34 2.59 -1.32
CA SER A 107 -1.23 3.46 -0.53
C SER A 107 -1.85 4.59 -1.34
N GLN A 108 -1.13 5.11 -2.34
CA GLN A 108 -1.65 6.09 -3.29
C GLN A 108 -2.71 5.46 -4.21
N TYR A 109 -2.45 4.25 -4.73
CA TYR A 109 -3.44 3.54 -5.54
C TYR A 109 -4.67 3.14 -4.72
N ALA A 110 -4.49 2.69 -3.48
CA ALA A 110 -5.59 2.40 -2.57
C ALA A 110 -6.44 3.65 -2.30
N THR A 111 -5.80 4.81 -2.08
CA THR A 111 -6.51 6.09 -1.93
C THR A 111 -7.34 6.42 -3.16
N LEU A 112 -6.74 6.31 -4.36
CA LEU A 112 -7.46 6.55 -5.62
C LEU A 112 -8.70 5.65 -5.75
N ILE A 113 -8.55 4.35 -5.51
CA ILE A 113 -9.69 3.41 -5.56
C ILE A 113 -10.76 3.81 -4.53
N ASN A 114 -10.36 4.15 -3.31
CA ASN A 114 -11.30 4.59 -2.28
C ASN A 114 -12.06 5.85 -2.69
N ASP A 115 -11.39 6.81 -3.31
CA ASP A 115 -12.00 8.05 -3.79
C ASP A 115 -13.00 7.77 -4.93
N GLU A 116 -12.66 6.85 -5.85
CA GLU A 116 -13.52 6.46 -6.96
C GLU A 116 -14.76 5.67 -6.50
N VAL A 117 -14.60 4.69 -5.62
CA VAL A 117 -15.69 3.77 -5.24
C VAL A 117 -16.38 4.12 -3.93
N GLY A 118 -15.79 5.01 -3.11
CA GLY A 118 -16.22 5.25 -1.73
C GLY A 118 -17.68 5.69 -1.62
N SER A 119 -18.11 6.59 -2.51
CA SER A 119 -19.49 7.10 -2.56
C SER A 119 -20.53 6.06 -3.00
N TYR A 120 -20.12 5.04 -3.76
CA TYR A 120 -21.03 4.03 -4.32
C TYR A 120 -20.87 2.63 -3.69
N ARG A 121 -19.90 2.46 -2.77
CA ARG A 121 -19.59 1.18 -2.12
C ARG A 121 -20.83 0.48 -1.56
N SER A 122 -21.66 1.19 -0.81
CA SER A 122 -22.87 0.62 -0.21
C SER A 122 -23.84 0.09 -1.27
N ALA A 123 -24.07 0.87 -2.34
CA ALA A 123 -24.92 0.46 -3.44
C ALA A 123 -24.36 -0.77 -4.18
N MET A 124 -23.05 -0.79 -4.46
CA MET A 124 -22.38 -1.94 -5.09
C MET A 124 -22.50 -3.21 -4.25
N THR A 125 -22.29 -3.11 -2.93
CA THR A 125 -22.43 -4.24 -2.01
C THR A 125 -23.87 -4.74 -1.95
N SER A 126 -24.87 -3.84 -1.95
CA SER A 126 -26.28 -4.23 -2.01
C SER A 126 -26.65 -4.90 -3.33
N LEU A 127 -26.18 -4.37 -4.47
CA LEU A 127 -26.39 -4.99 -5.78
C LEU A 127 -25.78 -6.39 -5.85
N TYR A 128 -24.54 -6.56 -5.37
CA TYR A 128 -23.89 -7.86 -5.27
C TYR A 128 -24.67 -8.82 -4.38
N SER A 129 -25.09 -8.38 -3.18
CA SER A 129 -25.84 -9.22 -2.26
C SER A 129 -27.15 -9.70 -2.86
N ASN A 130 -27.91 -8.81 -3.49
CA ASN A 130 -29.19 -9.16 -4.12
C ASN A 130 -29.00 -10.09 -5.32
N PHE A 131 -27.97 -9.85 -6.14
CA PHE A 131 -27.61 -10.74 -7.24
C PHE A 131 -27.19 -12.12 -6.71
N ASN A 132 -26.34 -12.18 -5.69
CA ASN A 132 -25.90 -13.44 -5.07
C ASN A 132 -27.07 -14.23 -4.48
N SER A 133 -27.96 -13.58 -3.73
CA SER A 133 -29.16 -14.21 -3.19
C SER A 133 -30.09 -14.73 -4.29
N SER A 134 -30.25 -13.98 -5.38
CA SER A 134 -31.06 -14.41 -6.53
C SER A 134 -30.39 -15.57 -7.27
N ALA A 135 -29.07 -15.53 -7.46
CA ALA A 135 -28.29 -16.61 -8.06
C ALA A 135 -28.39 -17.90 -7.24
N PHE A 136 -28.35 -17.80 -5.92
CA PHE A 136 -28.58 -18.94 -5.03
C PHE A 136 -29.97 -19.55 -5.26
N GLN A 137 -31.02 -18.74 -5.29
CA GLN A 137 -32.38 -19.25 -5.47
C GLN A 137 -32.61 -19.86 -6.86
N VAL A 138 -32.00 -19.31 -7.91
CA VAL A 138 -32.12 -19.84 -9.27
C VAL A 138 -31.25 -21.09 -9.46
N TYR A 139 -29.97 -21.05 -9.09
CA TYR A 139 -29.01 -22.07 -9.53
C TYR A 139 -28.57 -23.08 -8.47
N SER A 140 -28.88 -22.89 -7.17
CA SER A 140 -28.44 -23.85 -6.13
C SER A 140 -28.97 -25.27 -6.39
N PHE A 141 -30.28 -25.42 -6.58
CA PHE A 141 -30.89 -26.72 -6.85
C PHE A 141 -30.50 -27.29 -8.22
N PRO A 142 -30.61 -26.56 -9.36
CA PRO A 142 -30.20 -27.08 -10.67
C PRO A 142 -28.73 -27.49 -10.75
N SER A 143 -27.83 -26.76 -10.09
CA SER A 143 -26.39 -27.09 -10.07
C SER A 143 -26.14 -28.37 -9.27
N ALA A 144 -26.78 -28.53 -8.11
CA ALA A 144 -26.74 -29.78 -7.34
C ALA A 144 -27.35 -30.96 -8.12
N PHE A 145 -28.47 -30.74 -8.81
CA PHE A 145 -29.11 -31.72 -9.68
C PHE A 145 -28.17 -32.20 -10.79
N MET A 146 -27.47 -31.27 -11.44
CA MET A 146 -26.48 -31.58 -12.47
C MET A 146 -25.33 -32.43 -11.92
N ALA A 147 -24.79 -32.07 -10.74
CA ALA A 147 -23.70 -32.79 -10.10
C ALA A 147 -24.09 -34.22 -9.70
N ASN A 148 -25.35 -34.44 -9.31
CA ASN A 148 -25.86 -35.75 -8.89
C ASN A 148 -26.41 -36.61 -10.04
N TYR A 149 -26.55 -36.07 -11.26
CA TYR A 149 -27.28 -36.72 -12.35
C TYR A 149 -26.70 -38.08 -12.78
N SER A 150 -25.40 -38.30 -12.61
CA SER A 150 -24.73 -39.57 -12.94
C SER A 150 -24.80 -40.63 -11.83
N SER A 151 -25.41 -40.32 -10.69
CA SER A 151 -25.27 -41.10 -9.45
C SER A 151 -26.54 -41.81 -8.97
N SER A 152 -27.66 -41.76 -9.71
CA SER A 152 -28.93 -42.37 -9.29
C SER A 152 -29.81 -42.78 -10.49
N PRO A 153 -30.65 -43.83 -10.37
CA PRO A 153 -31.34 -44.42 -11.53
C PRO A 153 -32.59 -43.67 -12.00
N THR A 154 -33.16 -42.74 -11.20
CA THR A 154 -34.36 -41.97 -11.59
C THR A 154 -34.21 -40.46 -11.32
N VAL A 155 -34.92 -39.64 -12.10
CA VAL A 155 -34.98 -38.17 -11.94
C VAL A 155 -35.40 -37.77 -10.52
N TRP A 156 -36.37 -38.48 -9.94
CA TRP A 156 -36.84 -38.20 -8.58
C TRP A 156 -35.75 -38.44 -7.53
N GLN A 157 -35.03 -39.55 -7.61
CA GLN A 157 -33.94 -39.84 -6.67
C GLN A 157 -32.78 -38.84 -6.81
N ILE A 158 -32.49 -38.38 -8.04
CA ILE A 158 -31.51 -37.31 -8.27
C ILE A 158 -31.97 -36.02 -7.59
N ALA A 159 -33.26 -35.67 -7.71
CA ALA A 159 -33.85 -34.50 -7.07
C ALA A 159 -33.75 -34.56 -5.54
N GLU A 160 -34.15 -35.68 -4.93
CA GLU A 160 -34.06 -35.89 -3.48
C GLU A 160 -32.61 -35.75 -3.00
N LYS A 161 -31.65 -36.38 -3.68
CA LYS A 161 -30.23 -36.27 -3.36
C LYS A 161 -29.67 -34.85 -3.53
N SER A 162 -30.31 -34.04 -4.37
CA SER A 162 -29.93 -32.65 -4.64
C SER A 162 -30.59 -31.65 -3.70
N GLY A 163 -31.33 -32.12 -2.69
CA GLY A 163 -31.94 -31.28 -1.67
C GLY A 163 -33.33 -30.76 -2.01
N TYR A 164 -34.07 -31.48 -2.85
CA TYR A 164 -35.46 -31.13 -3.20
C TYR A 164 -36.32 -30.87 -1.95
N ASN A 165 -36.96 -29.72 -1.89
CA ASN A 165 -37.80 -29.23 -0.79
C ASN A 165 -39.29 -29.11 -1.17
N GLY A 166 -39.65 -29.32 -2.43
CA GLY A 166 -41.05 -29.29 -2.87
C GLY A 166 -41.62 -27.90 -3.13
N SER A 167 -40.78 -26.87 -3.23
CA SER A 167 -41.17 -25.54 -3.70
C SER A 167 -41.78 -25.61 -5.11
N ASN A 168 -42.61 -24.61 -5.45
CA ASN A 168 -43.19 -24.51 -6.80
C ASN A 168 -42.09 -24.45 -7.86
N TYR A 169 -41.03 -23.68 -7.61
CA TYR A 169 -39.84 -23.60 -8.45
C TYR A 169 -39.26 -24.97 -8.80
N GLU A 170 -39.02 -25.82 -7.80
CA GLU A 170 -38.40 -27.13 -8.04
C GLU A 170 -39.37 -28.12 -8.70
N LYS A 171 -40.66 -28.05 -8.39
CA LYS A 171 -41.69 -28.82 -9.11
C LYS A 171 -41.72 -28.48 -10.60
N ASP A 172 -41.69 -27.19 -10.91
CA ASP A 172 -41.69 -26.69 -12.28
C ASP A 172 -40.38 -27.04 -12.99
N PHE A 173 -39.25 -27.00 -12.28
CA PHE A 173 -37.96 -27.46 -12.80
C PHE A 173 -38.02 -28.93 -13.22
N LEU A 174 -38.48 -29.83 -12.34
CA LEU A 174 -38.55 -31.26 -12.66
C LEU A 174 -39.55 -31.54 -13.79
N SER A 175 -40.68 -30.83 -13.81
CA SER A 175 -41.67 -30.89 -14.90
C SER A 175 -41.06 -30.44 -16.23
N ALA A 176 -40.34 -29.31 -16.25
CA ALA A 176 -39.66 -28.80 -17.44
C ALA A 176 -38.54 -29.74 -17.90
N PHE A 177 -37.73 -30.25 -16.98
CA PHE A 177 -36.64 -31.17 -17.28
C PHE A 177 -37.15 -32.47 -17.92
N ASN A 178 -38.23 -33.05 -17.41
CA ASN A 178 -38.84 -34.27 -17.98
C ASN A 178 -39.45 -34.06 -19.37
N LYS A 179 -39.78 -32.81 -19.75
CA LYS A 179 -40.26 -32.45 -21.09
C LYS A 179 -39.13 -32.22 -22.10
N THR A 180 -37.89 -32.05 -21.65
CA THR A 180 -36.75 -31.87 -22.57
C THR A 180 -36.36 -33.18 -23.24
N GLU A 181 -36.06 -33.12 -24.55
CA GLU A 181 -35.61 -34.30 -25.29
C GLU A 181 -34.32 -34.88 -24.70
N SER A 182 -34.28 -36.19 -24.50
CA SER A 182 -33.14 -36.90 -23.92
C SER A 182 -31.88 -36.89 -24.78
N SER A 183 -32.02 -36.60 -26.07
CA SER A 183 -30.94 -36.37 -27.04
C SER A 183 -30.14 -35.11 -26.76
N ASN A 184 -30.74 -34.11 -26.08
CA ASN A 184 -30.07 -32.86 -25.77
C ASN A 184 -28.98 -33.05 -24.70
N PRO A 185 -27.85 -32.33 -24.79
CA PRO A 185 -26.83 -32.35 -23.75
C PRO A 185 -27.43 -32.04 -22.37
N LEU A 186 -26.99 -32.77 -21.35
CA LEU A 186 -27.51 -32.65 -19.98
C LEU A 186 -27.52 -31.20 -19.49
N GLN A 187 -26.42 -30.48 -19.68
CA GLN A 187 -26.28 -29.08 -19.30
C GLN A 187 -27.36 -28.21 -19.95
N SER A 188 -27.62 -28.39 -21.25
CA SER A 188 -28.65 -27.63 -21.98
C SER A 188 -30.06 -27.95 -21.47
N ARG A 189 -30.33 -29.22 -21.16
CA ARG A 189 -31.60 -29.65 -20.57
C ARG A 189 -31.85 -29.01 -19.21
N ILE A 190 -30.83 -29.03 -18.34
CA ILE A 190 -30.89 -28.43 -17.01
C ILE A 190 -31.01 -26.90 -17.10
N GLN A 191 -30.25 -26.26 -18.01
CA GLN A 191 -30.33 -24.82 -18.20
C GLN A 191 -31.71 -24.40 -18.71
N ALA A 192 -32.27 -25.12 -19.68
CA ALA A 192 -33.62 -24.87 -20.18
C ALA A 192 -34.69 -25.07 -19.09
N ALA A 193 -34.57 -26.14 -18.30
CA ALA A 193 -35.44 -26.38 -17.16
C ALA A 193 -35.36 -25.24 -16.13
N THR A 194 -34.15 -24.76 -15.82
CA THR A 194 -33.90 -23.63 -14.90
C THR A 194 -34.57 -22.35 -15.38
N VAL A 195 -34.42 -22.02 -16.67
CA VAL A 195 -35.04 -20.80 -17.25
C VAL A 195 -36.56 -20.90 -17.21
N ASN A 196 -37.11 -22.06 -17.60
CA ASN A 196 -38.56 -22.29 -17.61
C ASN A 196 -39.17 -22.31 -16.20
N SER A 197 -38.42 -22.82 -15.22
CA SER A 197 -38.88 -22.94 -13.83
C SER A 197 -38.67 -21.68 -13.02
N THR A 198 -37.81 -20.76 -13.48
CA THR A 198 -37.72 -19.41 -12.92
C THR A 198 -38.98 -18.65 -13.31
N ASP A 199 -40.05 -19.03 -12.60
CA ASP A 199 -41.44 -18.72 -12.87
C ASP A 199 -41.69 -17.20 -12.84
N ILE A 200 -42.83 -16.80 -13.40
CA ILE A 200 -43.48 -15.51 -13.17
C ILE A 200 -43.47 -15.16 -11.68
N ASN A 201 -43.60 -16.11 -10.76
CA ASN A 201 -43.56 -15.79 -9.31
C ASN A 201 -42.20 -15.30 -8.80
N LEU A 202 -41.07 -15.90 -9.22
CA LEU A 202 -39.74 -15.37 -8.86
C LEU A 202 -39.49 -14.05 -9.59
N LEU A 203 -39.72 -14.03 -10.89
CA LEU A 203 -39.54 -12.83 -11.72
C LEU A 203 -40.44 -11.67 -11.27
N ASN A 204 -41.68 -11.90 -10.84
CA ASN A 204 -42.58 -10.84 -10.36
C ASN A 204 -42.13 -10.28 -9.00
N ASN A 205 -41.49 -11.10 -8.17
CA ASN A 205 -41.00 -10.66 -6.86
C ASN A 205 -39.78 -9.75 -7.01
N ASN A 206 -38.86 -10.08 -7.94
CA ASN A 206 -37.67 -9.26 -8.15
C ASN A 206 -37.13 -9.33 -9.59
N PRO A 207 -37.82 -8.72 -10.57
CA PRO A 207 -37.56 -8.95 -11.99
C PRO A 207 -36.16 -8.52 -12.40
N LEU A 208 -35.64 -7.48 -11.76
CA LEU A 208 -34.29 -6.96 -12.01
C LEU A 208 -33.21 -8.02 -11.75
N TYR A 209 -33.19 -8.62 -10.56
CA TYR A 209 -32.08 -9.50 -10.18
C TYR A 209 -32.22 -10.90 -10.75
N TYR A 210 -33.43 -11.49 -10.80
CA TYR A 210 -33.59 -12.80 -11.45
C TYR A 210 -33.34 -12.71 -12.96
N GLY A 211 -33.81 -11.64 -13.61
CA GLY A 211 -33.50 -11.39 -15.02
C GLY A 211 -31.99 -11.20 -15.25
N ALA A 212 -31.32 -10.43 -14.39
CA ALA A 212 -29.87 -10.28 -14.45
C ALA A 212 -29.12 -11.61 -14.26
N VAL A 213 -29.52 -12.41 -13.28
CA VAL A 213 -28.92 -13.73 -13.02
C VAL A 213 -29.05 -14.64 -14.23
N LEU A 214 -30.22 -14.73 -14.85
CA LEU A 214 -30.42 -15.54 -16.06
C LEU A 214 -29.64 -15.01 -17.28
N ASN A 215 -29.42 -13.69 -17.35
CA ASN A 215 -28.68 -13.07 -18.45
C ASN A 215 -27.15 -13.23 -18.33
N TYR A 216 -26.62 -13.20 -17.09
CA TYR A 216 -25.18 -13.14 -16.84
C TYR A 216 -24.58 -14.42 -16.24
N MET A 217 -25.41 -15.43 -15.95
CA MET A 217 -24.95 -16.71 -15.42
C MET A 217 -25.63 -17.89 -16.10
N ASN A 218 -25.04 -19.07 -15.92
CA ASN A 218 -25.64 -20.35 -16.24
C ASN A 218 -25.33 -21.39 -15.15
N VAL A 219 -26.01 -22.54 -15.23
CA VAL A 219 -25.91 -23.60 -14.23
C VAL A 219 -24.49 -24.16 -14.05
N SER A 220 -23.66 -24.14 -15.09
CA SER A 220 -22.27 -24.64 -15.03
C SER A 220 -21.30 -23.67 -14.38
N GLN A 221 -21.65 -22.38 -14.35
CA GLN A 221 -20.83 -21.35 -13.75
C GLN A 221 -21.11 -21.21 -12.25
N TYR A 222 -22.29 -21.59 -11.78
CA TYR A 222 -22.63 -21.48 -10.35
C TYR A 222 -21.83 -22.48 -9.49
N PRO A 223 -21.30 -22.07 -8.32
CA PRO A 223 -21.33 -20.72 -7.72
C PRO A 223 -20.16 -19.82 -8.15
N GLN A 224 -19.13 -20.36 -8.80
CA GLN A 224 -17.87 -19.64 -9.10
C GLN A 224 -18.06 -18.40 -9.98
N GLY A 225 -19.11 -18.37 -10.80
CA GLY A 225 -19.44 -17.28 -11.70
C GLY A 225 -20.15 -16.10 -11.05
N ILE A 226 -20.54 -16.17 -9.77
CA ILE A 226 -21.33 -15.12 -9.11
C ILE A 226 -20.62 -13.76 -9.17
N LEU A 227 -19.31 -13.73 -8.89
CA LEU A 227 -18.54 -12.48 -8.90
C LEU A 227 -18.49 -11.86 -10.30
N ASN A 228 -18.22 -12.67 -11.33
CA ASN A 228 -18.16 -12.21 -12.72
C ASN A 228 -19.54 -11.76 -13.22
N GLY A 229 -20.59 -12.54 -12.98
CA GLY A 229 -21.96 -12.20 -13.35
C GLY A 229 -22.44 -10.92 -12.65
N SER A 230 -22.12 -10.76 -11.36
CA SER A 230 -22.43 -9.53 -10.61
C SER A 230 -21.71 -8.32 -11.17
N ALA A 231 -20.41 -8.45 -11.50
CA ALA A 231 -19.64 -7.35 -12.08
C ALA A 231 -20.20 -6.91 -13.45
N MET A 232 -20.59 -7.86 -14.31
CA MET A 232 -21.24 -7.57 -15.59
C MET A 232 -22.60 -6.90 -15.39
N PHE A 233 -23.42 -7.40 -14.47
CA PHE A 233 -24.71 -6.82 -14.13
C PHE A 233 -24.57 -5.38 -13.61
N ILE A 234 -23.72 -5.15 -12.62
CA ILE A 234 -23.49 -3.82 -12.04
C ILE A 234 -22.98 -2.86 -13.11
N SER A 235 -22.07 -3.32 -13.98
CA SER A 235 -21.56 -2.48 -15.07
C SER A 235 -22.64 -2.06 -16.04
N SER A 236 -23.50 -3.00 -16.44
CA SER A 236 -24.65 -2.73 -17.32
C SER A 236 -25.68 -1.79 -16.65
N TYR A 237 -25.96 -2.02 -15.36
CA TYR A 237 -26.96 -1.25 -14.61
C TYR A 237 -26.52 0.18 -14.32
N THR A 238 -25.23 0.41 -14.07
CA THR A 238 -24.68 1.72 -13.67
C THR A 238 -24.05 2.50 -14.82
N GLY A 239 -23.67 1.82 -15.90
CA GLY A 239 -22.89 2.39 -17.01
C GLY A 239 -21.39 2.51 -16.73
N TYR A 240 -20.91 2.17 -15.53
CA TYR A 240 -19.49 2.18 -15.18
C TYR A 240 -18.86 0.79 -15.37
N SER A 241 -17.65 0.75 -15.91
CA SER A 241 -16.93 -0.53 -16.08
C SER A 241 -16.41 -1.04 -14.74
N ILE A 242 -17.12 -1.97 -14.10
CA ILE A 242 -16.72 -2.62 -12.86
C ILE A 242 -16.06 -3.96 -13.15
N SER A 243 -14.79 -4.10 -12.79
CA SER A 243 -14.08 -5.38 -12.89
C SER A 243 -14.45 -6.33 -11.73
N PRO A 244 -14.39 -7.66 -11.93
CA PRO A 244 -14.56 -8.62 -10.84
C PRO A 244 -13.58 -8.40 -9.68
N GLN A 245 -12.36 -7.94 -9.97
CA GLN A 245 -11.33 -7.63 -8.97
C GLN A 245 -11.68 -6.41 -8.12
N LEU A 246 -12.23 -5.36 -8.75
CA LEU A 246 -12.71 -4.21 -8.02
C LEU A 246 -13.92 -4.58 -7.15
N LEU A 247 -14.86 -5.34 -7.70
CA LEU A 247 -16.03 -5.79 -6.97
C LEU A 247 -15.66 -6.67 -5.77
N SER A 248 -14.70 -7.60 -5.91
CA SER A 248 -14.25 -8.45 -4.80
C SER A 248 -13.64 -7.62 -3.66
N ALA A 249 -12.87 -6.58 -3.98
CA ALA A 249 -12.30 -5.66 -2.99
C ALA A 249 -13.39 -4.80 -2.30
N VAL A 250 -14.41 -4.40 -3.05
CA VAL A 250 -15.56 -3.62 -2.55
C VAL A 250 -16.43 -4.41 -1.58
N ILE A 251 -16.72 -5.68 -1.85
CA ILE A 251 -17.61 -6.48 -1.00
C ILE A 251 -16.91 -6.99 0.28
N GLN A 252 -15.58 -7.01 0.31
CA GLN A 252 -14.82 -7.32 1.52
C GLN A 252 -14.94 -6.20 2.56
N LYS A 253 -14.96 -6.56 3.85
CA LYS A 253 -14.94 -5.59 4.95
C LYS A 253 -13.66 -4.75 4.91
N GLY A 254 -13.71 -3.50 5.39
CA GLY A 254 -12.55 -2.59 5.41
C GLY A 254 -12.51 -1.64 4.22
N SER A 255 -11.33 -1.11 3.92
CA SER A 255 -11.11 -0.18 2.80
C SER A 255 -11.05 -0.93 1.46
N PRO A 256 -11.88 -0.59 0.46
CA PRO A 256 -11.81 -1.22 -0.85
C PRO A 256 -10.45 -1.08 -1.52
N GLY A 257 -9.83 0.10 -1.43
CA GLY A 257 -8.49 0.33 -1.95
C GLY A 257 -7.44 -0.58 -1.33
N ILE A 258 -7.41 -0.69 0.00
CA ILE A 258 -6.49 -1.59 0.71
C ILE A 258 -6.74 -3.04 0.32
N ASN A 259 -7.99 -3.49 0.35
CA ASN A 259 -8.38 -4.84 -0.06
C ASN A 259 -7.94 -5.16 -1.50
N TYR A 260 -8.02 -4.17 -2.40
CA TYR A 260 -7.59 -4.32 -3.78
C TYR A 260 -6.08 -4.47 -3.87
N VAL A 261 -5.30 -3.54 -3.31
CA VAL A 261 -3.85 -3.55 -3.45
C VAL A 261 -3.21 -4.73 -2.70
N ASP A 262 -3.76 -5.15 -1.58
CA ASP A 262 -3.27 -6.33 -0.86
C ASP A 262 -3.44 -7.62 -1.66
N THR A 263 -4.54 -7.72 -2.42
CA THR A 263 -4.86 -8.92 -3.21
C THR A 263 -4.25 -8.90 -4.61
N TYR A 264 -4.25 -7.73 -5.26
CA TYR A 264 -3.94 -7.57 -6.68
C TYR A 264 -2.72 -6.68 -6.95
N GLY A 265 -2.08 -6.13 -5.91
CA GLY A 265 -0.93 -5.24 -6.03
C GLY A 265 -1.27 -3.98 -6.83
N LEU A 266 -0.38 -3.64 -7.76
CA LEU A 266 -0.54 -2.51 -8.69
C LEU A 266 -1.23 -2.93 -9.99
N LYS A 267 -2.02 -4.01 -10.02
CA LYS A 267 -2.69 -4.41 -11.26
C LYS A 267 -3.64 -3.31 -11.74
N GLY A 268 -3.45 -2.87 -12.98
CA GLY A 268 -4.29 -1.85 -13.60
C GLY A 268 -4.08 -0.44 -13.03
N ASP A 269 -2.96 -0.21 -12.32
CA ASP A 269 -2.65 1.10 -11.78
C ASP A 269 -2.50 2.15 -12.90
N PRO A 270 -2.89 3.40 -12.66
CA PRO A 270 -2.59 4.48 -13.59
C PRO A 270 -1.10 4.79 -13.63
N SER A 271 -0.57 5.06 -14.83
CA SER A 271 0.86 5.32 -15.03
C SER A 271 1.41 6.49 -14.20
N PHE A 272 0.57 7.45 -13.80
CA PHE A 272 1.00 8.56 -12.96
C PHE A 272 1.36 8.12 -11.54
N ILE A 273 0.80 7.02 -11.03
CA ILE A 273 1.19 6.42 -9.73
C ILE A 273 2.55 5.76 -9.87
N THR A 274 2.69 4.83 -10.82
CA THR A 274 3.95 4.10 -11.02
C THR A 274 5.11 5.01 -11.42
N SER A 275 4.90 6.01 -12.27
CA SER A 275 5.97 6.93 -12.71
C SER A 275 6.61 7.75 -11.60
N GLN A 276 5.92 7.96 -10.48
CA GLN A 276 6.43 8.75 -9.36
C GLN A 276 7.22 7.91 -8.36
N TYR A 277 6.90 6.62 -8.25
CA TYR A 277 7.38 5.79 -7.15
C TYR A 277 8.14 4.54 -7.59
N VAL A 278 7.99 4.07 -8.83
CA VAL A 278 8.53 2.78 -9.30
C VAL A 278 9.60 3.02 -10.35
N SER A 279 10.70 2.29 -10.26
CA SER A 279 11.79 2.36 -11.24
C SER A 279 11.33 1.84 -12.61
N PRO A 280 11.86 2.35 -13.73
CA PRO A 280 11.44 1.93 -15.07
C PRO A 280 11.61 0.44 -15.38
N ASP A 281 12.56 -0.22 -14.71
CA ASP A 281 12.84 -1.66 -14.82
C ASP A 281 12.02 -2.50 -13.82
N ASN A 282 11.14 -1.88 -13.03
CA ASN A 282 10.32 -2.50 -11.99
C ASN A 282 11.13 -3.28 -10.94
N SER A 283 12.41 -2.93 -10.72
CA SER A 283 13.26 -3.58 -9.72
C SER A 283 13.18 -2.90 -8.35
N THR A 284 12.79 -1.63 -8.30
CA THR A 284 12.79 -0.80 -7.09
C THR A 284 11.52 0.05 -7.01
N PHE A 285 11.07 0.32 -5.79
CA PHE A 285 10.06 1.35 -5.54
C PHE A 285 10.37 2.18 -4.30
N LEU A 286 9.71 3.33 -4.19
CA LEU A 286 9.90 4.32 -3.13
C LEU A 286 8.73 4.33 -2.15
N ILE A 287 9.06 4.51 -0.88
CA ILE A 287 8.10 4.86 0.17
C ILE A 287 8.54 6.20 0.76
N SER A 288 7.70 7.22 0.66
CA SER A 288 7.93 8.52 1.27
C SER A 288 7.48 8.51 2.73
N VAL A 289 8.28 9.14 3.58
CA VAL A 289 8.00 9.32 5.01
C VAL A 289 8.06 10.81 5.30
N ASP A 290 6.90 11.41 5.55
CA ASP A 290 6.74 12.86 5.63
C ASP A 290 6.59 13.30 7.09
N PHE A 291 7.28 14.37 7.46
CA PHE A 291 7.22 14.97 8.80
C PHE A 291 6.39 16.25 8.77
N ASN A 292 5.67 16.55 9.86
CA ASN A 292 4.84 17.74 10.00
C ASN A 292 5.65 18.99 10.39
N VAL A 293 6.86 19.11 9.82
CA VAL A 293 7.77 20.24 9.99
C VAL A 293 8.41 20.59 8.64
N LYS A 294 8.78 21.85 8.46
CA LYS A 294 9.46 22.31 7.24
C LYS A 294 10.84 21.67 7.11
N SER A 295 11.29 21.46 5.87
CA SER A 295 12.66 21.05 5.60
C SER A 295 13.66 22.03 6.25
N GLY A 296 14.70 21.49 6.89
CA GLY A 296 15.67 22.28 7.65
C GLY A 296 15.22 22.79 9.03
N TYR A 297 14.04 22.40 9.51
CA TYR A 297 13.59 22.71 10.86
C TYR A 297 14.53 22.11 11.92
N ILE A 298 15.01 22.93 12.85
CA ILE A 298 15.76 22.50 14.03
C ILE A 298 14.95 22.87 15.26
N GLY A 299 14.60 21.87 16.08
CA GLY A 299 13.87 22.05 17.32
C GLY A 299 14.78 22.45 18.50
N PRO A 300 14.19 22.64 19.69
CA PRO A 300 14.97 22.79 20.92
C PRO A 300 15.96 21.63 21.11
N ASP A 301 17.10 21.91 21.72
CA ASP A 301 18.20 20.95 21.94
C ASP A 301 18.78 20.36 20.64
N ASP A 302 18.83 21.17 19.57
CA ASP A 302 19.33 20.79 18.25
C ASP A 302 18.60 19.56 17.65
N PHE A 303 17.34 19.34 18.05
CA PHE A 303 16.55 18.20 17.61
C PHE A 303 16.15 18.32 16.13
N TYR A 304 16.73 17.46 15.28
CA TYR A 304 16.36 17.33 13.87
C TYR A 304 15.46 16.09 13.65
N PRO A 305 14.15 16.25 13.38
CA PRO A 305 13.18 15.13 13.45
C PRO A 305 13.48 13.93 12.54
N ALA A 306 13.81 14.14 11.27
CA ALA A 306 14.11 13.02 10.37
C ALA A 306 15.42 12.31 10.69
N GLU A 307 16.43 13.03 11.18
CA GLU A 307 17.68 12.40 11.64
C GLU A 307 17.44 11.56 12.88
N ALA A 308 16.75 12.12 13.89
CA ALA A 308 16.40 11.38 15.10
C ALA A 308 15.51 10.16 14.80
N ALA A 309 14.64 10.23 13.79
CA ALA A 309 13.78 9.14 13.38
C ALA A 309 14.50 8.08 12.54
N THR A 310 15.59 8.42 11.85
CA THR A 310 16.32 7.54 10.92
C THR A 310 16.63 6.15 11.50
N PRO A 311 17.25 5.98 12.68
CA PRO A 311 17.57 4.66 13.21
C PRO A 311 16.34 3.81 13.50
N ARG A 312 15.26 4.45 14.00
CA ARG A 312 14.01 3.76 14.31
C ARG A 312 13.29 3.32 13.04
N ILE A 313 13.21 4.21 12.05
CA ILE A 313 12.62 3.91 10.74
C ILE A 313 13.40 2.81 10.03
N ASN A 314 14.73 2.86 10.06
CA ASN A 314 15.58 1.82 9.47
C ASN A 314 15.33 0.46 10.14
N SER A 315 15.32 0.41 11.48
CA SER A 315 15.07 -0.82 12.24
C SER A 315 13.68 -1.42 11.94
N ILE A 316 12.65 -0.59 11.88
CA ILE A 316 11.29 -1.05 11.52
C ILE A 316 11.30 -1.56 10.07
N SER A 317 11.84 -0.79 9.11
CA SER A 317 11.85 -1.16 7.69
C SER A 317 12.57 -2.48 7.44
N GLN A 318 13.70 -2.72 8.09
CA GLN A 318 14.46 -3.97 8.00
C GLN A 318 13.69 -5.18 8.56
N THR A 319 12.73 -4.98 9.46
CA THR A 319 11.86 -6.07 9.95
C THR A 319 10.92 -6.58 8.85
N TYR A 320 10.56 -5.71 7.90
CA TYR A 320 9.63 -6.04 6.82
C TYR A 320 10.33 -6.47 5.52
N PHE A 321 11.44 -5.82 5.17
CA PHE A 321 12.14 -6.04 3.90
C PHE A 321 13.59 -6.54 4.05
N GLY A 322 14.09 -6.73 5.27
CA GLY A 322 15.46 -7.19 5.48
C GLY A 322 16.49 -6.28 4.84
N GLY A 323 17.40 -6.87 4.05
CA GLY A 323 18.43 -6.13 3.30
C GLY A 323 17.93 -5.46 2.01
N ASP A 324 16.67 -5.67 1.62
CA ASP A 324 16.11 -5.11 0.38
C ASP A 324 15.63 -3.67 0.56
N VAL A 325 15.78 -3.05 1.74
CA VAL A 325 15.34 -1.67 2.01
C VAL A 325 16.47 -0.81 2.56
N ASN A 326 16.55 0.43 2.06
CA ASN A 326 17.49 1.43 2.54
C ASN A 326 16.76 2.75 2.84
N VAL A 327 17.15 3.42 3.92
CA VAL A 327 16.65 4.77 4.26
C VAL A 327 17.59 5.81 3.68
N THR A 328 17.04 6.76 2.91
CA THR A 328 17.77 7.88 2.33
C THR A 328 17.01 9.20 2.51
N GLY A 329 17.61 10.30 2.07
CA GLY A 329 17.15 11.67 2.26
C GLY A 329 18.03 12.43 3.26
N ASN A 330 17.82 13.74 3.35
CA ASN A 330 18.70 14.64 4.10
C ASN A 330 18.84 14.22 5.58
N GLY A 331 17.76 13.77 6.23
CA GLY A 331 17.81 13.28 7.60
C GLY A 331 18.70 12.05 7.79
N ALA A 332 18.65 11.09 6.85
CA ALA A 332 19.47 9.90 6.92
C ALA A 332 20.95 10.19 6.66
N ILE A 333 21.24 11.10 5.73
CA ILE A 333 22.61 11.55 5.43
C ILE A 333 23.23 12.26 6.64
N SER A 334 22.46 13.15 7.30
CA SER A 334 22.91 13.83 8.54
C SER A 334 23.23 12.82 9.64
N TYR A 335 22.35 11.84 9.86
CA TYR A 335 22.56 10.79 10.87
C TYR A 335 23.84 9.98 10.61
N GLN A 336 24.05 9.52 9.38
CA GLN A 336 25.22 8.73 8.99
C GLN A 336 26.52 9.55 9.08
N SER A 337 26.47 10.83 8.69
CA SER A 337 27.62 11.73 8.79
C SER A 337 28.08 11.95 10.23
N GLN A 338 27.15 12.01 11.19
CA GLN A 338 27.46 12.10 12.63
C GLN A 338 28.08 10.80 13.17
N GLN A 339 27.58 9.64 12.76
CA GLN A 339 28.19 8.35 13.14
C GLN A 339 29.64 8.22 12.63
N LEU A 340 29.89 8.64 11.38
CA LEU A 340 31.24 8.64 10.80
C LEU A 340 32.16 9.66 11.49
N SER A 341 31.64 10.84 11.83
CA SER A 341 32.42 11.88 12.52
C SER A 341 32.75 11.50 13.96
N SER A 342 31.82 10.89 14.70
CA SER A 342 32.06 10.43 16.07
C SER A 342 33.06 9.26 16.14
N SER A 343 32.96 8.30 15.22
CA SER A 343 33.91 7.18 15.12
C SER A 343 35.31 7.64 14.67
N SER A 344 35.40 8.55 13.69
CA SER A 344 36.68 9.09 13.21
C SER A 344 37.31 10.08 14.22
N GLY A 345 36.49 10.86 14.91
CA GLY A 345 36.93 11.82 15.91
C GLY A 345 37.65 11.17 17.11
N ALA A 346 37.18 9.99 17.53
CA ALA A 346 37.88 9.18 18.52
C ALA A 346 39.29 8.76 18.04
N PHE A 347 39.42 8.37 16.77
CA PHE A 347 40.70 7.96 16.17
C PHE A 347 41.69 9.13 16.05
N PHE A 348 41.22 10.33 15.69
CA PHE A 348 42.05 11.54 15.69
C PHE A 348 42.53 11.93 17.10
N GLY A 349 41.68 11.78 18.12
CA GLY A 349 42.08 12.00 19.52
C GLY A 349 43.22 11.08 19.96
N PHE A 350 43.17 9.79 19.58
CA PHE A 350 44.24 8.83 19.91
C PHE A 350 45.56 9.13 19.18
N ILE A 351 45.52 9.52 17.90
CA ILE A 351 46.72 9.90 17.16
C ILE A 351 47.39 11.14 17.78
N PHE A 352 46.59 12.13 18.21
CA PHE A 352 47.14 13.34 18.81
C PHE A 352 47.79 13.08 20.17
N VAL A 353 47.21 12.20 20.99
CA VAL A 353 47.82 11.76 22.26
C VAL A 353 49.10 10.96 22.01
N ALA A 354 49.10 10.06 21.01
CA ALA A 354 50.29 9.30 20.66
C ALA A 354 51.45 10.18 20.15
N LEU A 355 51.15 11.20 19.34
CA LEU A 355 52.13 12.19 18.85
C LEU A 355 52.58 13.20 19.91
N ALA A 356 51.78 13.42 20.97
CA ALA A 356 52.16 14.31 22.07
C ALA A 356 53.03 13.61 23.13
N ILE A 357 53.04 12.27 23.16
CA ILE A 357 53.84 11.46 24.08
C ILE A 357 55.15 10.96 23.43
N ALA A 358 55.17 10.78 22.11
CA ALA A 358 56.38 10.52 21.32
C ALA A 358 57.23 11.78 21.13
#